data_AF-A0A833R5Q9-F1
#
_entry.id   AF-A0A833R5Q9-F1
#
_cell.length_a   1.000
_cell.length_b   1.000
_cell.length_c   1.000
_cell.angle_alpha   90.00
_cell.angle_beta   90.00
_cell.angle_gamma   90.00
#
_symmetry.space_group_name_H-M   'P 1'
#
loop_
_entity.id
_entity.type
_entity.pdbx_description
1 polymer ?
#
loop_
_entity_poly.entity_id
_entity_poly.type
_entity_poly.pdbx_seq_one_letter_code
_entity_poly.pdbx_strand_id
1 'polypeptide(L)'
;MYLHLSLFLFSLLLLPMPSISQDQQSDKLVDLSNLVHMSYHNGPLLTSPINLYPIWYGQWDPTAQSTIRDFLLSLSSSSLPSPSVADWWRTVTDYTDQSNTRVTSNFILAAEHFDSSYSQGNKLTRASMQLIIKAISPPLDPQGVYFVLTSPDVQMEEFCRGVCGFHYFTSTSIVGATVPFAWIGHSGTQCPGMCAFPFASPPVNPGFQVLGSPNGDPGTDGMIGVIAHELAEVASDPYINGWYAGDDATAPNEIGDLCDGVYGTGAGSGLIGNVYTSSDGASYNVNGANGRRFMLQWIWDPVRNSCYGPNAVN
;
A
#
# COMPACT_ATOMS: atom_id res chain seq x y z
N MET A 1 40.63 61.88 66.31
CA MET A 1 39.46 62.72 66.01
C MET A 1 38.59 61.92 65.05
N TYR A 2 37.47 61.36 65.57
CA TYR A 2 36.23 60.90 64.92
C TYR A 2 36.30 60.20 63.53
N LEU A 3 35.61 59.11 63.21
CA LEU A 3 34.22 58.79 63.56
C LEU A 3 33.87 57.34 63.17
N HIS A 4 33.05 56.76 64.04
CA HIS A 4 32.16 55.59 63.96
C HIS A 4 31.99 54.72 62.71
N LEU A 5 32.08 53.43 63.02
CA LEU A 5 31.35 52.28 62.49
C LEU A 5 29.81 52.50 62.49
N SER A 6 29.14 52.20 61.37
CA SER A 6 27.73 51.73 61.34
C SER A 6 27.41 51.03 60.02
N LEU A 7 26.75 49.88 60.14
CA LEU A 7 26.29 48.96 59.09
C LEU A 7 25.21 49.57 58.20
N PHE A 8 25.11 49.12 56.94
CA PHE A 8 23.84 48.64 56.37
C PHE A 8 24.10 47.58 55.28
N LEU A 9 23.30 46.51 55.34
CA LEU A 9 23.33 45.32 54.49
C LEU A 9 23.04 45.63 53.02
N PHE A 10 23.71 44.94 52.11
CA PHE A 10 23.08 44.48 50.87
C PHE A 10 23.44 43.02 50.60
N SER A 11 22.42 42.18 50.67
CA SER A 11 22.43 40.76 50.34
C SER A 11 22.73 40.58 48.84
N LEU A 12 23.93 40.10 48.50
CA LEU A 12 24.14 39.45 47.19
C LEU A 12 23.46 38.07 47.24
N LEU A 13 22.25 37.99 46.69
CA LEU A 13 21.64 36.72 46.32
C LEU A 13 22.43 36.13 45.15
N LEU A 14 23.28 35.15 45.45
CA LEU A 14 23.71 34.15 44.49
C LEU A 14 22.46 33.32 44.14
N LEU A 15 21.76 33.70 43.06
CA LEU A 15 20.74 32.83 42.48
C LEU A 15 21.45 31.62 41.86
N PRO A 16 21.06 30.38 42.20
CA PRO A 16 21.57 29.21 41.50
C PRO A 16 21.11 29.27 40.04
N MET A 17 22.03 29.05 39.11
CA MET A 17 21.69 28.73 37.72
C MET A 17 20.71 27.55 37.76
N PRO A 18 19.53 27.64 37.13
CA PRO A 18 18.62 26.50 37.09
C PRO A 18 19.30 25.41 36.27
N SER A 19 19.51 24.25 36.90
CA SER A 19 19.80 23.01 36.23
C SER A 19 18.74 22.81 35.15
N ILE A 20 19.13 22.80 33.88
CA ILE A 20 18.25 22.34 32.79
C ILE A 20 18.02 20.86 33.09
N SER A 21 16.89 20.54 33.71
CA SER A 21 16.36 19.19 33.72
C SER A 21 16.11 18.81 32.27
N GLN A 22 16.78 17.75 31.80
CA GLN A 22 16.32 17.02 30.63
C GLN A 22 14.93 16.49 30.96
N ASP A 23 13.90 17.26 30.62
CA ASP A 23 12.54 16.74 30.60
C ASP A 23 12.54 15.65 29.54
N GLN A 24 12.46 14.41 29.99
CA GLN A 24 12.09 13.27 29.15
C GLN A 24 10.70 13.55 28.63
N GLN A 25 10.63 14.19 27.47
CA GLN A 25 9.43 14.22 26.66
C GLN A 25 9.23 12.79 26.18
N SER A 26 8.45 12.03 26.95
CA SER A 26 7.93 10.74 26.51
C SER A 26 7.27 10.95 25.14
N ASP A 27 7.68 10.16 24.16
CA ASP A 27 6.98 10.00 22.89
C ASP A 27 5.52 9.66 23.20
N LYS A 28 4.67 10.68 23.24
CA LYS A 28 3.23 10.49 23.15
C LYS A 28 3.00 10.05 21.72
N LEU A 29 2.88 8.73 21.53
CA LEU A 29 2.14 8.15 20.42
C LEU A 29 0.82 8.92 20.33
N VAL A 30 0.71 9.80 19.34
CA VAL A 30 -0.56 10.44 19.02
C VAL A 30 -1.45 9.29 18.59
N ASP A 31 -2.51 9.04 19.35
CA ASP A 31 -3.54 8.09 18.97
C ASP A 31 -4.27 8.63 17.74
N LEU A 32 -3.74 8.32 16.55
CA LEU A 32 -4.26 8.74 15.26
C LEU A 32 -5.66 8.18 14.99
N SER A 33 -6.15 7.20 15.77
CA SER A 33 -7.50 6.65 15.61
C SER A 33 -8.59 7.70 15.79
N ASN A 34 -8.34 8.77 16.55
CA ASN A 34 -9.27 9.90 16.70
C ASN A 34 -9.13 10.97 15.60
N LEU A 35 -8.16 10.84 14.69
CA LEU A 35 -7.90 11.77 13.58
C LEU A 35 -8.29 11.19 12.21
N VAL A 36 -8.40 9.86 12.10
CA VAL A 36 -8.84 9.19 10.89
C VAL A 36 -10.37 9.05 10.90
N HIS A 37 -11.03 9.73 9.98
CA HIS A 37 -12.48 9.64 9.79
C HIS A 37 -12.81 8.91 8.48
N MET A 38 -12.69 7.59 8.49
CA MET A 38 -13.03 6.73 7.36
C MET A 38 -14.54 6.80 7.08
N SER A 39 -14.91 7.22 5.87
CA SER A 39 -16.30 7.50 5.49
C SER A 39 -16.67 6.85 4.16
N TYR A 40 -17.94 6.48 4.04
CA TYR A 40 -18.52 6.01 2.79
C TYR A 40 -19.24 7.16 2.07
N HIS A 41 -18.92 7.34 0.79
CA HIS A 41 -19.32 8.48 -0.03
C HIS A 41 -20.38 8.13 -1.08
N ASN A 42 -21.11 7.02 -0.86
CA ASN A 42 -22.27 6.57 -1.66
C ASN A 42 -21.95 6.05 -3.07
N GLY A 43 -20.68 5.87 -3.41
CA GLY A 43 -20.22 5.24 -4.63
C GLY A 43 -20.32 3.71 -4.58
N PRO A 44 -20.39 3.04 -5.74
CA PRO A 44 -20.49 1.58 -5.78
C PRO A 44 -19.16 0.95 -5.33
N LEU A 45 -19.24 -0.23 -4.74
CA LEU A 45 -18.09 -1.08 -4.41
C LEU A 45 -18.04 -2.30 -5.33
N LEU A 46 -16.92 -3.02 -5.34
CA LEU A 46 -16.83 -4.29 -6.05
C LEU A 46 -17.38 -5.45 -5.20
N THR A 47 -18.70 -5.65 -5.25
CA THR A 47 -19.45 -6.58 -4.37
C THR A 47 -19.78 -7.93 -5.01
N SER A 48 -19.65 -8.05 -6.34
CA SER A 48 -19.85 -9.31 -7.08
C SER A 48 -18.50 -9.97 -7.39
N PRO A 49 -18.44 -11.25 -7.79
CA PRO A 49 -17.19 -11.87 -8.24
C PRO A 49 -16.50 -11.01 -9.32
N ILE A 50 -15.20 -10.76 -9.15
CA ILE A 50 -14.41 -9.88 -10.01
C ILE A 50 -13.51 -10.72 -10.92
N ASN A 51 -13.46 -10.34 -12.19
CA ASN A 51 -12.49 -10.85 -13.15
C ASN A 51 -11.26 -9.93 -13.17
N LEU A 52 -10.09 -10.47 -12.83
CA LEU A 52 -8.82 -9.76 -12.84
C LEU A 52 -8.15 -9.94 -14.21
N TYR A 53 -7.86 -8.85 -14.90
CA TYR A 53 -7.22 -8.85 -16.22
C TYR A 53 -5.82 -8.22 -16.14
N PRO A 54 -4.76 -9.03 -15.96
CA PRO A 54 -3.39 -8.55 -16.08
C PRO A 54 -3.06 -8.14 -17.52
N ILE A 55 -2.47 -6.96 -17.65
CA ILE A 55 -1.92 -6.43 -18.90
C ILE A 55 -0.42 -6.24 -18.69
N TRP A 56 0.37 -7.17 -19.22
CA TRP A 56 1.83 -7.17 -19.16
C TRP A 56 2.38 -6.21 -20.21
N TYR A 57 2.67 -4.98 -19.81
CA TYR A 57 3.17 -3.93 -20.69
C TYR A 57 4.70 -3.88 -20.67
N GLY A 58 5.33 -4.10 -21.83
CA GLY A 58 6.77 -4.17 -22.03
C GLY A 58 7.35 -5.59 -21.90
N GLN A 59 8.66 -5.69 -21.64
CA GLN A 59 9.41 -6.96 -21.65
C GLN A 59 9.46 -7.58 -20.25
N TRP A 60 8.76 -8.70 -20.09
CA TRP A 60 8.55 -9.32 -18.78
C TRP A 60 9.38 -10.58 -18.59
N ASP A 61 9.96 -10.73 -17.38
CA ASP A 61 10.53 -11.99 -16.94
C ASP A 61 9.41 -12.99 -16.59
N PRO A 62 9.43 -14.24 -17.12
CA PRO A 62 8.40 -15.23 -16.84
C PRO A 62 8.26 -15.61 -15.36
N THR A 63 9.34 -15.54 -14.57
CA THR A 63 9.34 -15.84 -13.13
C THR A 63 8.62 -14.75 -12.35
N ALA A 64 8.86 -13.48 -12.71
CA ALA A 64 8.14 -12.34 -12.15
C ALA A 64 6.63 -12.46 -12.43
N GLN A 65 6.26 -12.77 -13.68
CA GLN A 65 4.86 -12.99 -14.06
C GLN A 65 4.23 -14.15 -13.28
N SER A 66 4.93 -15.28 -13.15
CA SER A 66 4.45 -16.43 -12.37
C SER A 66 4.21 -16.07 -10.90
N THR A 67 5.10 -15.28 -10.30
CA THR A 67 4.97 -14.86 -8.88
C THR A 67 3.74 -13.98 -8.69
N ILE A 68 3.51 -13.03 -9.59
CA ILE A 68 2.30 -12.17 -9.57
C ILE A 68 1.04 -13.00 -9.81
N ARG A 69 1.03 -13.95 -10.77
CA ARG A 69 -0.10 -14.87 -10.97
C ARG A 69 -0.42 -15.66 -9.71
N ASP A 70 0.60 -16.22 -9.05
CA ASP A 70 0.43 -16.98 -7.81
C ASP A 70 -0.17 -16.12 -6.70
N PHE A 71 0.24 -14.84 -6.59
CA PHE A 71 -0.39 -13.89 -5.67
C PHE A 71 -1.88 -13.68 -5.98
N LEU A 72 -2.23 -13.38 -7.23
CA LEU A 72 -3.64 -13.16 -7.62
C LEU A 72 -4.50 -14.41 -7.38
N LEU A 73 -3.98 -15.60 -7.67
CA LEU A 73 -4.65 -16.87 -7.37
C LEU A 73 -4.80 -17.14 -5.87
N SER A 74 -3.99 -16.50 -5.02
CA SER A 74 -4.04 -16.67 -3.57
C SER A 74 -5.22 -15.94 -2.92
N LEU A 75 -5.78 -14.91 -3.56
CA LEU A 75 -6.85 -14.05 -3.02
C LEU A 75 -8.13 -14.83 -2.66
N SER A 76 -8.49 -15.82 -3.48
CA SER A 76 -9.70 -16.64 -3.29
C SER A 76 -9.41 -18.08 -2.86
N SER A 77 -8.17 -18.38 -2.49
CA SER A 77 -7.80 -19.74 -2.09
C SER A 77 -8.14 -20.00 -0.62
N SER A 78 -9.02 -20.96 -0.37
CA SER A 78 -9.44 -21.39 0.97
C SER A 78 -8.57 -22.49 1.57
N SER A 79 -7.59 -23.02 0.82
CA SER A 79 -6.75 -24.16 1.22
C SER A 79 -5.35 -23.75 1.69
N LEU A 80 -5.05 -22.45 1.74
CA LEU A 80 -3.74 -21.95 2.13
C LEU A 80 -3.55 -22.00 3.66
N PRO A 81 -2.34 -22.28 4.15
CA PRO A 81 -2.03 -22.16 5.57
C PRO A 81 -2.21 -20.71 6.06
N SER A 82 -2.91 -20.52 7.17
CA SER A 82 -3.02 -19.22 7.82
C SER A 82 -1.71 -18.82 8.54
N PRO A 83 -1.35 -17.52 8.59
CA PRO A 83 -2.00 -16.40 7.89
C PRO A 83 -1.82 -16.51 6.37
N SER A 84 -2.90 -16.32 5.61
CA SER A 84 -2.90 -16.42 4.15
C SER A 84 -3.26 -15.10 3.47
N VAL A 85 -3.04 -14.98 2.16
CA VAL A 85 -3.50 -13.82 1.37
C VAL A 85 -5.03 -13.64 1.48
N ALA A 86 -5.79 -14.74 1.48
CA ALA A 86 -7.24 -14.68 1.69
C ALA A 86 -7.63 -14.21 3.11
N ASP A 87 -6.84 -14.58 4.14
CA ASP A 87 -7.04 -14.06 5.51
C ASP A 87 -6.77 -12.56 5.59
N TRP A 88 -5.80 -12.06 4.83
CA TRP A 88 -5.49 -10.64 4.70
C TRP A 88 -6.61 -9.88 3.99
N TRP A 89 -7.11 -10.42 2.87
CA TRP A 89 -8.21 -9.82 2.11
C TRP A 89 -9.50 -9.66 2.93
N ARG A 90 -9.70 -10.49 3.97
CA ARG A 90 -10.89 -10.42 4.84
C ARG A 90 -11.11 -9.03 5.45
N THR A 91 -10.05 -8.28 5.76
CA THR A 91 -10.19 -6.89 6.24
C THR A 91 -10.87 -6.00 5.20
N VAL A 92 -10.57 -6.17 3.91
CA VAL A 92 -11.23 -5.43 2.82
C VAL A 92 -12.71 -5.81 2.72
N THR A 93 -13.08 -7.04 3.05
CA THR A 93 -14.50 -7.49 3.05
C THR A 93 -15.36 -6.91 4.18
N ASP A 94 -14.78 -6.16 5.11
CA ASP A 94 -15.53 -5.43 6.13
C ASP A 94 -16.08 -4.08 5.63
N TYR A 95 -15.65 -3.63 4.45
CA TYR A 95 -16.21 -2.47 3.77
C TYR A 95 -17.51 -2.81 3.04
N THR A 96 -18.53 -1.95 3.21
CA THR A 96 -19.89 -2.17 2.66
C THR A 96 -20.44 -0.98 1.90
N ASP A 97 -21.30 -1.26 0.93
CA ASP A 97 -22.07 -0.24 0.22
C ASP A 97 -23.30 0.24 1.02
N GLN A 98 -24.11 1.13 0.44
CA GLN A 98 -25.33 1.67 1.07
C GLN A 98 -26.36 0.59 1.43
N SER A 99 -26.32 -0.57 0.79
CA SER A 99 -27.22 -1.71 1.03
C SER A 99 -26.63 -2.71 2.04
N ASN A 100 -25.52 -2.38 2.70
CA ASN A 100 -24.73 -3.29 3.54
C ASN A 100 -24.16 -4.49 2.77
N THR A 101 -23.98 -4.38 1.45
CA THR A 101 -23.33 -5.42 0.65
C THR A 101 -21.82 -5.25 0.78
N ARG A 102 -21.14 -6.32 1.16
CA ARG A 102 -19.68 -6.32 1.37
C ARG A 102 -18.91 -6.37 0.06
N VAL A 103 -17.69 -5.82 0.07
CA VAL A 103 -16.69 -6.10 -0.96
C VAL A 103 -16.52 -7.63 -1.10
N THR A 104 -16.41 -8.09 -2.34
CA THR A 104 -16.28 -9.52 -2.64
C THR A 104 -14.98 -10.13 -2.09
N SER A 105 -14.98 -11.45 -1.89
CA SER A 105 -13.78 -12.26 -1.68
C SER A 105 -13.52 -13.24 -2.83
N ASN A 106 -14.28 -13.11 -3.92
CA ASN A 106 -14.23 -14.02 -5.06
C ASN A 106 -13.60 -13.32 -6.28
N PHE A 107 -12.42 -13.79 -6.64
CA PHE A 107 -11.59 -13.33 -7.73
C PHE A 107 -11.37 -14.46 -8.72
N ILE A 108 -11.44 -14.10 -9.99
CA ILE A 108 -11.13 -14.99 -11.10
C ILE A 108 -9.99 -14.34 -11.87
N LEU A 109 -8.84 -15.01 -11.94
CA LEU A 109 -7.79 -14.62 -12.87
C LEU A 109 -8.29 -14.89 -14.29
N ALA A 110 -8.66 -13.82 -15.00
CA ALA A 110 -9.24 -13.87 -16.32
C ALA A 110 -8.15 -13.88 -17.41
N ALA A 111 -8.50 -13.44 -18.62
CA ALA A 111 -7.56 -13.39 -19.73
C ALA A 111 -6.40 -12.43 -19.42
N GLU A 112 -5.19 -12.84 -19.79
CA GLU A 112 -3.99 -12.02 -19.70
C GLU A 112 -3.68 -11.42 -21.07
N HIS A 113 -3.27 -10.15 -21.06
CA HIS A 113 -2.87 -9.42 -22.26
C HIS A 113 -1.39 -9.07 -22.20
N PHE A 114 -0.71 -9.13 -23.34
CA PHE A 114 0.72 -8.89 -23.43
C PHE A 114 0.99 -7.83 -24.50
N ASP A 115 1.63 -6.73 -24.09
CA ASP A 115 2.08 -5.68 -24.98
C ASP A 115 3.60 -5.54 -24.89
N SER A 116 4.29 -6.54 -25.44
CA SER A 116 5.76 -6.56 -25.55
C SER A 116 6.29 -5.58 -26.61
N SER A 117 5.40 -4.96 -27.38
CA SER A 117 5.70 -4.00 -28.44
C SER A 117 5.74 -2.55 -27.96
N TYR A 118 5.34 -2.29 -26.72
CA TYR A 118 5.22 -0.96 -26.14
C TYR A 118 4.30 -0.06 -26.97
N SER A 119 3.01 -0.42 -27.10
CA SER A 119 2.08 0.29 -28.00
C SER A 119 1.94 1.80 -27.74
N GLN A 120 2.25 2.27 -26.52
CA GLN A 120 2.29 3.68 -26.12
C GLN A 120 3.72 4.19 -25.84
N GLY A 121 4.76 3.46 -26.28
CA GLY A 121 6.16 3.73 -25.98
C GLY A 121 6.59 3.31 -24.57
N ASN A 122 7.85 3.55 -24.20
CA ASN A 122 8.40 3.20 -22.89
C ASN A 122 8.40 4.37 -21.88
N LYS A 123 7.76 5.48 -22.22
CA LYS A 123 7.53 6.63 -21.34
C LYS A 123 6.05 6.94 -21.33
N LEU A 124 5.39 6.61 -20.25
CA LEU A 124 3.95 6.65 -20.09
C LEU A 124 3.52 7.85 -19.23
N THR A 125 2.27 8.25 -19.42
CA THR A 125 1.55 9.18 -18.53
C THR A 125 0.27 8.52 -18.06
N ARG A 126 -0.45 9.14 -17.11
CA ARG A 126 -1.78 8.63 -16.69
C ARG A 126 -2.75 8.47 -17.87
N ALA A 127 -2.64 9.32 -18.88
CA ALA A 127 -3.46 9.22 -20.09
C ALA A 127 -3.14 7.97 -20.93
N SER A 128 -1.89 7.48 -20.91
CA SER A 128 -1.49 6.27 -21.62
C SER A 128 -2.24 5.02 -21.14
N MET A 129 -2.62 4.95 -19.85
CA MET A 129 -3.30 3.78 -19.27
C MET A 129 -4.60 3.44 -20.01
N GLN A 130 -5.42 4.46 -20.28
CA GLN A 130 -6.67 4.27 -21.00
C GLN A 130 -6.46 3.85 -22.46
N LEU A 131 -5.36 4.30 -23.08
CA LEU A 131 -5.01 3.89 -24.45
C LEU A 131 -4.51 2.44 -24.50
N ILE A 132 -3.74 2.00 -23.49
CA ILE A 132 -3.31 0.61 -23.33
C ILE A 132 -4.54 -0.28 -23.12
N ILE A 133 -5.44 0.08 -22.21
CA ILE A 133 -6.67 -0.68 -21.95
C ILE A 133 -7.57 -0.70 -23.19
N LYS A 134 -7.69 0.40 -23.93
CA LYS A 134 -8.44 0.43 -25.20
C LYS A 134 -7.90 -0.57 -26.23
N ALA A 135 -6.60 -0.83 -26.23
CA ALA A 135 -5.96 -1.72 -27.19
C ALA A 135 -6.27 -3.22 -26.95
N ILE A 136 -6.78 -3.61 -25.78
CA ILE A 136 -7.05 -5.01 -25.44
C ILE A 136 -8.31 -5.61 -26.12
N SER A 137 -8.82 -4.95 -27.16
CA SER A 137 -9.98 -5.34 -27.99
C SER A 137 -11.32 -5.36 -27.24
N PRO A 138 -12.12 -4.28 -27.28
CA PRO A 138 -13.46 -4.25 -26.66
C PRO A 138 -14.44 -5.27 -27.31
N PRO A 139 -15.49 -5.72 -26.60
CA PRO A 139 -16.04 -5.12 -25.38
C PRO A 139 -15.26 -5.47 -24.11
N LEU A 140 -15.13 -4.48 -23.23
CA LEU A 140 -14.58 -4.69 -21.90
C LEU A 140 -15.60 -5.37 -20.99
N ASP A 141 -15.10 -6.22 -20.10
CA ASP A 141 -15.87 -6.90 -19.07
C ASP A 141 -16.41 -5.93 -18.01
N PRO A 142 -17.74 -5.83 -17.80
CA PRO A 142 -18.34 -5.02 -16.75
C PRO A 142 -17.98 -5.46 -15.32
N GLN A 143 -17.52 -6.69 -15.12
CA GLN A 143 -17.01 -7.22 -13.84
C GLN A 143 -15.47 -7.25 -13.81
N GLY A 144 -14.83 -6.59 -14.78
CA GLY A 144 -13.39 -6.59 -14.93
C GLY A 144 -12.69 -5.49 -14.13
N VAL A 145 -11.57 -5.84 -13.50
CA VAL A 145 -10.55 -4.88 -13.06
C VAL A 145 -9.28 -5.13 -13.89
N TYR A 146 -8.77 -4.08 -14.52
CA TYR A 146 -7.64 -4.16 -15.44
C TYR A 146 -6.36 -3.71 -14.74
N PHE A 147 -5.35 -4.57 -14.69
CA PHE A 147 -4.07 -4.28 -14.07
C PHE A 147 -3.02 -4.02 -15.15
N VAL A 148 -2.66 -2.76 -15.39
CA VAL A 148 -1.54 -2.41 -16.26
C VAL A 148 -0.24 -2.55 -15.48
N LEU A 149 0.44 -3.67 -15.69
CA LEU A 149 1.70 -4.02 -15.04
C LEU A 149 2.85 -3.67 -15.98
N THR A 150 3.68 -2.71 -15.58
CA THR A 150 4.80 -2.24 -16.43
C THR A 150 6.10 -2.95 -16.11
N SER A 151 6.86 -3.29 -17.16
CA SER A 151 8.17 -3.96 -17.05
C SER A 151 9.28 -3.02 -16.51
N PRO A 152 10.44 -3.57 -16.09
CA PRO A 152 11.57 -2.82 -15.51
C PRO A 152 12.07 -1.60 -16.29
N ASP A 153 11.87 -1.60 -17.61
CA ASP A 153 12.42 -0.64 -18.57
C ASP A 153 11.40 0.43 -19.03
N VAL A 154 10.20 0.43 -18.44
CA VAL A 154 9.15 1.41 -18.70
C VAL A 154 9.16 2.51 -17.62
N GLN A 155 9.14 3.76 -18.06
CA GLN A 155 9.03 4.93 -17.21
C GLN A 155 7.58 5.42 -17.18
N MET A 156 7.13 5.90 -16.02
CA MET A 156 5.83 6.53 -15.85
C MET A 156 6.00 7.89 -15.21
N GLU A 157 5.24 8.86 -15.67
CA GLU A 157 5.17 10.19 -15.06
C GLU A 157 4.76 10.10 -13.58
N GLU A 158 5.41 10.88 -12.72
CA GLU A 158 5.25 10.86 -11.25
C GLU A 158 5.59 9.54 -10.53
N PHE A 159 6.05 8.50 -11.22
CA PHE A 159 6.63 7.33 -10.53
C PHE A 159 7.79 7.78 -9.65
N CYS A 160 7.89 7.20 -8.45
CA CYS A 160 8.89 7.57 -7.44
C CYS A 160 8.73 8.96 -6.82
N ARG A 161 7.63 9.68 -7.09
CA ARG A 161 7.28 10.95 -6.46
C ARG A 161 6.12 10.80 -5.47
N GLY A 162 6.16 9.71 -4.72
CA GLY A 162 5.14 9.38 -3.71
C GLY A 162 4.12 8.33 -4.16
N VAL A 163 4.23 7.83 -5.40
CA VAL A 163 3.37 6.74 -5.89
C VAL A 163 4.20 5.63 -6.54
N CYS A 164 3.81 4.39 -6.26
CA CYS A 164 4.36 3.17 -6.86
C CYS A 164 3.35 2.46 -7.76
N GLY A 165 2.07 2.77 -7.57
CA GLY A 165 0.94 2.43 -8.41
C GLY A 165 -0.08 3.56 -8.32
N PHE A 166 -1.20 3.37 -8.99
CA PHE A 166 -2.44 4.07 -8.68
C PHE A 166 -3.59 3.31 -9.30
N HIS A 167 -4.78 3.56 -8.82
CA HIS A 167 -5.99 3.16 -9.50
C HIS A 167 -6.83 4.33 -9.99
N TYR A 168 -7.72 4.05 -10.94
CA TYR A 168 -8.71 4.97 -11.47
C TYR A 168 -9.75 4.20 -12.30
N PHE A 169 -10.56 4.91 -13.08
CA PHE A 169 -11.52 4.33 -14.01
C PHE A 169 -11.39 4.90 -15.42
N THR A 170 -11.75 4.10 -16.42
CA THR A 170 -11.70 4.54 -17.82
C THR A 170 -12.83 5.51 -18.16
N SER A 171 -12.58 6.40 -19.12
CA SER A 171 -13.62 7.24 -19.71
C SER A 171 -14.31 6.52 -20.87
N THR A 172 -15.64 6.55 -20.87
CA THR A 172 -16.45 6.09 -22.02
C THR A 172 -16.06 6.77 -23.33
N SER A 173 -15.63 8.03 -23.30
CA SER A 173 -15.23 8.78 -24.49
C SER A 173 -13.91 8.29 -25.11
N ILE A 174 -13.05 7.65 -24.32
CA ILE A 174 -11.75 7.15 -24.77
C ILE A 174 -11.84 5.66 -25.08
N VAL A 175 -12.35 4.88 -24.13
CA VAL A 175 -12.30 3.42 -24.13
C VAL A 175 -13.61 2.77 -24.59
N GLY A 176 -14.72 3.51 -24.55
CA GLY A 176 -16.06 3.00 -24.90
C GLY A 176 -16.83 2.39 -23.71
N ALA A 177 -16.19 2.25 -22.55
CA ALA A 177 -16.79 1.81 -21.30
C ALA A 177 -16.13 2.51 -20.11
N THR A 178 -16.84 2.57 -18.98
CA THR A 178 -16.27 2.93 -17.67
C THR A 178 -15.99 1.64 -16.93
N VAL A 179 -14.71 1.32 -16.72
CA VAL A 179 -14.27 0.17 -15.93
C VAL A 179 -13.13 0.60 -15.00
N PRO A 180 -13.03 0.02 -13.80
CA PRO A 180 -11.91 0.27 -12.91
C PRO A 180 -10.61 -0.35 -13.45
N PHE A 181 -9.50 0.31 -13.17
CA PHE A 181 -8.17 -0.18 -13.50
C PHE A 181 -7.14 0.27 -12.46
N ALA A 182 -6.05 -0.48 -12.36
CA ALA A 182 -4.86 -0.09 -11.61
C ALA A 182 -3.63 -0.13 -12.51
N TRP A 183 -2.71 0.80 -12.31
CA TRP A 183 -1.37 0.76 -12.86
C TRP A 183 -0.37 0.47 -11.75
N ILE A 184 0.60 -0.40 -12.03
CA ILE A 184 1.69 -0.71 -11.13
C ILE A 184 3.03 -0.58 -11.87
N GLY A 185 3.92 0.24 -11.30
CA GLY A 185 5.29 0.41 -11.75
C GLY A 185 6.20 -0.73 -11.30
N HIS A 186 7.21 -1.09 -12.09
CA HIS A 186 8.19 -2.07 -11.65
C HIS A 186 9.06 -1.54 -10.51
N SER A 187 8.93 -2.12 -9.31
CA SER A 187 9.57 -1.63 -8.10
C SER A 187 11.09 -1.81 -8.03
N GLY A 188 11.69 -2.65 -8.88
CA GLY A 188 13.11 -3.00 -8.78
C GLY A 188 14.10 -2.00 -9.39
N THR A 189 13.66 -1.18 -10.35
CA THR A 189 14.59 -0.39 -11.19
C THR A 189 14.61 1.09 -10.81
N GLN A 190 13.43 1.69 -10.64
CA GLN A 190 13.30 3.11 -10.31
C GLN A 190 12.86 3.18 -8.86
N CYS A 191 13.62 3.90 -8.02
CA CYS A 191 13.40 4.07 -6.58
C CYS A 191 13.07 2.78 -5.78
N PRO A 192 13.88 1.71 -5.86
CA PRO A 192 13.59 0.47 -5.13
C PRO A 192 13.43 0.69 -3.61
N GLY A 193 14.18 1.62 -3.01
CA GLY A 193 14.01 1.96 -1.59
C GLY A 193 12.62 2.47 -1.18
N MET A 194 11.80 2.90 -2.14
CA MET A 194 10.40 3.31 -1.91
C MET A 194 9.45 2.19 -2.34
N CYS A 195 9.51 1.76 -3.60
CA CYS A 195 8.50 0.86 -4.17
C CYS A 195 8.76 -0.64 -3.92
N ALA A 196 9.98 -1.00 -3.50
CA ALA A 196 10.34 -2.34 -3.08
C ALA A 196 10.56 -2.44 -1.57
N PHE A 197 10.08 -1.46 -0.78
CA PHE A 197 10.11 -1.56 0.67
C PHE A 197 9.32 -2.80 1.15
N PRO A 198 9.80 -3.58 2.13
CA PRO A 198 11.03 -3.43 2.92
C PRO A 198 12.27 -4.18 2.37
N PHE A 199 12.27 -4.57 1.10
CA PHE A 199 13.31 -5.37 0.44
C PHE A 199 14.42 -4.55 -0.23
N ALA A 200 14.37 -3.23 -0.11
CA ALA A 200 15.43 -2.32 -0.55
C ALA A 200 15.60 -1.16 0.44
N SER A 201 16.80 -0.59 0.48
CA SER A 201 17.16 0.44 1.47
C SER A 201 16.41 1.76 1.19
N PRO A 202 15.59 2.27 2.14
CA PRO A 202 14.86 3.50 1.96
C PRO A 202 15.78 4.73 2.02
N PRO A 203 15.49 5.82 1.26
CA PRO A 203 16.33 7.02 1.24
C PRO A 203 16.42 7.74 2.60
N VAL A 204 15.35 7.70 3.39
CA VAL A 204 15.16 8.51 4.60
C VAL A 204 15.67 7.81 5.87
N ASN A 205 16.05 6.53 5.77
CA ASN A 205 16.65 5.78 6.88
C ASN A 205 17.78 4.87 6.39
N PRO A 206 19.00 5.40 6.15
CA PRO A 206 20.14 4.62 5.67
C PRO A 206 20.57 3.48 6.62
N GLY A 207 20.15 3.52 7.89
CA GLY A 207 20.41 2.47 8.88
C GLY A 207 19.35 1.36 8.89
N PHE A 208 18.33 1.44 8.04
CA PHE A 208 17.30 0.42 7.93
C PHE A 208 17.87 -0.91 7.45
N GLN A 209 17.57 -1.97 8.19
CA GLN A 209 17.93 -3.32 7.80
C GLN A 209 16.94 -3.84 6.75
N VAL A 210 17.43 -3.98 5.52
CA VAL A 210 16.68 -4.58 4.40
C VAL A 210 16.30 -6.03 4.74
N LEU A 211 15.05 -6.38 4.49
CA LEU A 211 14.56 -7.74 4.66
C LEU A 211 14.85 -8.61 3.44
N GLY A 212 14.92 -9.93 3.64
CA GLY A 212 15.03 -10.88 2.53
C GLY A 212 13.72 -10.98 1.75
N SER A 213 13.80 -10.90 0.42
CA SER A 213 12.63 -10.96 -0.45
C SER A 213 12.10 -12.41 -0.56
N PRO A 214 10.80 -12.66 -0.29
CA PRO A 214 10.28 -14.01 -0.12
C PRO A 214 10.25 -14.88 -1.38
N ASN A 215 10.33 -14.27 -2.56
CA ASN A 215 10.34 -14.99 -3.85
C ASN A 215 11.63 -14.76 -4.65
N GLY A 216 12.66 -14.18 -4.01
CA GLY A 216 14.01 -14.03 -4.58
C GLY A 216 14.19 -12.84 -5.52
N ASP A 217 13.14 -12.05 -5.77
CA ASP A 217 13.20 -10.82 -6.57
C ASP A 217 12.59 -9.65 -5.77
N PRO A 218 13.42 -8.76 -5.19
CA PRO A 218 12.94 -7.60 -4.43
C PRO A 218 12.00 -6.68 -5.22
N GLY A 219 12.20 -6.54 -6.53
CA GLY A 219 11.35 -5.71 -7.38
C GLY A 219 9.97 -6.31 -7.54
N THR A 220 9.89 -7.59 -7.89
CA THR A 220 8.62 -8.31 -8.01
C THR A 220 7.92 -8.42 -6.66
N ASP A 221 8.64 -8.75 -5.59
CA ASP A 221 8.09 -8.85 -4.23
C ASP A 221 7.57 -7.49 -3.73
N GLY A 222 8.23 -6.40 -4.10
CA GLY A 222 7.72 -5.03 -3.92
C GLY A 222 6.44 -4.77 -4.69
N MET A 223 6.39 -5.15 -5.96
CA MET A 223 5.18 -5.01 -6.78
C MET A 223 3.98 -5.76 -6.19
N ILE A 224 4.18 -6.92 -5.55
CA ILE A 224 3.08 -7.63 -4.88
C ILE A 224 2.40 -6.76 -3.82
N GLY A 225 3.18 -6.04 -3.01
CA GLY A 225 2.64 -5.10 -2.03
C GLY A 225 1.81 -4.00 -2.68
N VAL A 226 2.32 -3.40 -3.77
CA VAL A 226 1.61 -2.36 -4.52
C VAL A 226 0.34 -2.91 -5.18
N ILE A 227 0.39 -4.09 -5.81
CA ILE A 227 -0.80 -4.72 -6.40
C ILE A 227 -1.86 -4.98 -5.33
N ALA A 228 -1.46 -5.44 -4.15
CA ALA A 228 -2.37 -5.68 -3.04
C ALA A 228 -3.03 -4.38 -2.56
N HIS A 229 -2.24 -3.33 -2.36
CA HIS A 229 -2.68 -1.99 -1.99
C HIS A 229 -3.72 -1.46 -3.00
N GLU A 230 -3.34 -1.37 -4.27
CA GLU A 230 -4.21 -0.82 -5.32
C GLU A 230 -5.47 -1.67 -5.52
N LEU A 231 -5.38 -2.99 -5.39
CA LEU A 231 -6.55 -3.84 -5.49
C LEU A 231 -7.52 -3.63 -4.31
N ALA A 232 -7.01 -3.45 -3.09
CA ALA A 232 -7.83 -3.17 -1.92
C ALA A 232 -8.61 -1.86 -2.12
N GLU A 233 -7.94 -0.81 -2.58
CA GLU A 233 -8.54 0.49 -2.81
C GLU A 233 -9.51 0.49 -3.98
N VAL A 234 -9.17 -0.14 -5.12
CA VAL A 234 -10.13 -0.34 -6.23
C VAL A 234 -11.38 -1.09 -5.78
N ALA A 235 -11.26 -2.05 -4.85
CA ALA A 235 -12.41 -2.82 -4.41
C ALA A 235 -13.34 -2.01 -3.50
N SER A 236 -12.77 -1.12 -2.67
CA SER A 236 -13.51 -0.22 -1.77
C SER A 236 -13.85 1.15 -2.37
N ASP A 237 -13.26 1.51 -3.50
CA ASP A 237 -13.48 2.78 -4.19
C ASP A 237 -13.17 2.73 -5.71
N PRO A 238 -13.90 1.91 -6.50
CA PRO A 238 -13.60 1.72 -7.92
C PRO A 238 -13.77 2.98 -8.79
N TYR A 239 -14.50 4.01 -8.31
CA TYR A 239 -14.81 5.21 -9.09
C TYR A 239 -14.54 6.53 -8.36
N ILE A 240 -13.70 6.50 -7.32
CA ILE A 240 -13.27 7.66 -6.52
C ILE A 240 -14.47 8.38 -5.85
N ASN A 241 -15.40 7.57 -5.32
CA ASN A 241 -16.58 8.00 -4.57
C ASN A 241 -17.09 6.93 -3.57
N GLY A 242 -16.29 5.90 -3.26
CA GLY A 242 -16.59 4.79 -2.36
C GLY A 242 -16.14 5.08 -0.93
N TRP A 243 -15.07 4.45 -0.47
CA TRP A 243 -14.54 4.59 0.90
C TRP A 243 -13.21 5.34 0.93
N TYR A 244 -13.19 6.47 1.64
CA TYR A 244 -11.95 7.18 1.95
C TYR A 244 -12.09 8.04 3.22
N ALA A 245 -10.95 8.44 3.80
CA ALA A 245 -10.93 9.31 4.95
C ALA A 245 -11.14 10.79 4.58
N GLY A 246 -12.03 11.47 5.32
CA GLY A 246 -12.36 12.88 5.12
C GLY A 246 -13.44 13.13 4.06
N ASP A 247 -13.73 14.41 3.80
CA ASP A 247 -14.83 14.85 2.92
C ASP A 247 -14.35 15.25 1.50
N ASP A 248 -13.04 15.32 1.27
CA ASP A 248 -12.45 15.80 0.02
C ASP A 248 -11.99 14.65 -0.87
N ALA A 249 -12.73 14.41 -1.96
CA ALA A 249 -12.42 13.39 -2.97
C ALA A 249 -11.21 13.75 -3.86
N THR A 250 -10.62 14.95 -3.73
CA THR A 250 -9.50 15.38 -4.59
C THR A 250 -8.13 14.89 -4.12
N ALA A 251 -8.02 14.49 -2.85
CA ALA A 251 -6.84 13.86 -2.26
C ALA A 251 -7.25 12.95 -1.07
N PRO A 252 -8.07 11.92 -1.33
CA PRO A 252 -8.51 11.00 -0.29
C PRO A 252 -7.32 10.22 0.27
N ASN A 253 -7.26 10.04 1.60
CA ASN A 253 -6.47 8.96 2.17
C ASN A 253 -7.37 7.72 2.18
N GLU A 254 -7.06 6.76 1.33
CA GLU A 254 -7.84 5.54 1.17
C GLU A 254 -7.43 4.46 2.18
N ILE A 255 -8.00 3.27 2.03
CA ILE A 255 -7.90 2.21 3.04
C ILE A 255 -6.48 1.62 3.13
N GLY A 256 -5.72 1.67 2.04
CA GLY A 256 -4.32 1.25 1.96
C GLY A 256 -3.39 2.36 2.45
N ASP A 257 -3.61 3.59 2.00
CA ASP A 257 -2.81 4.77 2.36
C ASP A 257 -2.60 4.93 3.87
N LEU A 258 -3.65 4.73 4.67
CA LEU A 258 -3.62 4.88 6.12
C LEU A 258 -2.66 3.91 6.83
N CYS A 259 -2.26 2.84 6.14
CA CYS A 259 -1.48 1.74 6.69
C CYS A 259 -0.18 1.49 5.92
N ASP A 260 0.26 2.45 5.11
CA ASP A 260 1.55 2.37 4.43
C ASP A 260 2.69 2.11 5.43
N GLY A 261 3.56 1.17 5.08
CA GLY A 261 4.68 0.75 5.94
C GLY A 261 4.32 -0.13 7.15
N VAL A 262 3.04 -0.46 7.38
CA VAL A 262 2.59 -1.27 8.53
C VAL A 262 2.44 -2.74 8.11
N TYR A 263 3.28 -3.65 8.60
CA TYR A 263 3.23 -5.07 8.17
C TYR A 263 3.00 -6.07 9.32
N GLY A 264 2.98 -5.61 10.57
CA GLY A 264 2.89 -6.47 11.75
C GLY A 264 2.65 -5.70 13.04
N THR A 265 2.31 -6.42 14.11
CA THR A 265 2.19 -5.83 15.45
C THR A 265 3.49 -5.14 15.86
N GLY A 266 3.39 -3.91 16.38
CA GLY A 266 4.55 -3.10 16.75
C GLY A 266 5.15 -2.29 15.60
N ALA A 267 4.51 -2.28 14.42
CA ALA A 267 4.85 -1.38 13.33
C ALA A 267 4.53 0.09 13.68
N GLY A 268 5.18 1.02 12.98
CA GLY A 268 5.06 2.46 13.17
C GLY A 268 6.39 3.14 13.48
N SER A 269 6.48 4.45 13.28
CA SER A 269 7.71 5.24 13.48
C SER A 269 8.95 4.67 12.76
N GLY A 270 8.77 4.12 11.56
CA GLY A 270 9.83 3.50 10.76
C GLY A 270 10.12 2.02 11.07
N LEU A 271 9.36 1.41 11.98
CA LEU A 271 9.38 -0.04 12.23
C LEU A 271 8.34 -0.77 11.36
N ILE A 272 8.75 -1.88 10.78
CA ILE A 272 7.90 -2.76 9.94
C ILE A 272 6.88 -3.59 10.76
N GLY A 273 7.14 -3.78 12.05
CA GLY A 273 6.39 -4.68 12.93
C GLY A 273 6.80 -6.15 12.86
N ASN A 274 6.13 -6.98 13.64
CA ASN A 274 6.45 -8.41 13.78
C ASN A 274 6.02 -9.20 12.54
N VAL A 275 7.00 -9.79 11.86
CA VAL A 275 6.84 -10.59 10.64
C VAL A 275 7.58 -11.92 10.77
N TYR A 276 7.24 -12.90 9.93
CA TYR A 276 7.94 -14.19 9.92
C TYR A 276 9.24 -14.08 9.13
N THR A 277 10.24 -14.87 9.52
CA THR A 277 11.49 -15.06 8.76
C THR A 277 11.71 -16.55 8.56
N SER A 278 11.89 -16.98 7.32
CA SER A 278 12.20 -18.37 6.99
C SER A 278 13.67 -18.70 7.22
N SER A 279 14.00 -20.00 7.21
CA SER A 279 15.36 -20.49 7.48
C SER A 279 16.40 -20.03 6.45
N ASP A 280 15.97 -19.64 5.26
CA ASP A 280 16.80 -19.05 4.20
C ASP A 280 16.90 -17.52 4.27
N GLY A 281 16.27 -16.88 5.28
CA GLY A 281 16.35 -15.45 5.52
C GLY A 281 15.29 -14.60 4.82
N ALA A 282 14.35 -15.21 4.09
CA ALA A 282 13.21 -14.50 3.51
C ALA A 282 12.20 -14.04 4.58
N SER A 283 11.67 -12.84 4.44
CA SER A 283 10.66 -12.27 5.35
C SER A 283 9.29 -12.21 4.70
N TYR A 284 8.24 -12.54 5.46
CA TYR A 284 6.87 -12.60 4.98
C TYR A 284 5.87 -12.46 6.12
N ASN A 285 4.62 -12.13 5.80
CA ASN A 285 3.52 -12.10 6.79
C ASN A 285 2.28 -12.89 6.36
N VAL A 286 2.22 -13.37 5.11
CA VAL A 286 1.15 -14.23 4.61
C VAL A 286 1.68 -15.34 3.68
N ASN A 287 0.97 -16.47 3.67
CA ASN A 287 1.20 -17.58 2.74
C ASN A 287 0.34 -17.44 1.48
N GLY A 288 0.90 -17.86 0.34
CA GLY A 288 0.29 -17.84 -0.97
C GLY A 288 0.20 -19.22 -1.63
N ALA A 289 -0.42 -19.25 -2.80
CA ALA A 289 -0.52 -20.41 -3.68
C ALA A 289 0.87 -20.90 -4.11
N ASN A 290 0.93 -22.17 -4.52
CA ASN A 290 2.15 -22.81 -5.07
C ASN A 290 3.39 -22.69 -4.15
N GLY A 291 3.18 -22.63 -2.83
CA GLY A 291 4.25 -22.52 -1.84
C GLY A 291 4.90 -21.14 -1.75
N ARG A 292 4.34 -20.14 -2.44
CA ARG A 292 4.78 -18.74 -2.36
C ARG A 292 4.48 -18.15 -0.98
N ARG A 293 5.25 -17.13 -0.64
CA ARG A 293 5.06 -16.29 0.55
C ARG A 293 5.09 -14.84 0.12
N PHE A 294 4.33 -14.00 0.81
CA PHE A 294 4.22 -12.59 0.47
C PHE A 294 4.29 -11.72 1.73
N MET A 295 4.65 -10.47 1.51
CA MET A 295 4.74 -9.44 2.51
C MET A 295 3.78 -8.32 2.11
N LEU A 296 2.63 -8.26 2.77
CA LEU A 296 1.56 -7.32 2.43
C LEU A 296 1.44 -6.28 3.54
N GLN A 297 1.36 -5.01 3.20
CA GLN A 297 0.99 -4.00 4.19
C GLN A 297 -0.39 -4.35 4.77
N TRP A 298 -0.64 -3.93 6.00
CA TRP A 298 -1.96 -3.99 6.60
C TRP A 298 -2.90 -2.99 5.91
N ILE A 299 -4.19 -3.20 6.10
CA ILE A 299 -5.25 -2.32 5.60
C ILE A 299 -5.95 -1.72 6.81
N TRP A 300 -6.48 -0.51 6.64
CA TRP A 300 -7.31 0.10 7.68
C TRP A 300 -8.52 -0.78 7.93
N ASP A 301 -8.75 -1.17 9.18
CA ASP A 301 -9.89 -1.98 9.56
C ASP A 301 -11.00 -1.06 10.08
N PRO A 302 -12.15 -0.96 9.38
CA PRO A 302 -13.22 -0.04 9.76
C PRO A 302 -13.95 -0.47 11.03
N VAL A 303 -13.79 -1.71 11.48
CA VAL A 303 -14.37 -2.23 12.73
C VAL A 303 -13.46 -1.91 13.91
N ARG A 304 -12.13 -2.00 13.70
CA ARG A 304 -11.12 -1.77 14.74
C ARG A 304 -10.64 -0.32 14.82
N ASN A 305 -10.91 0.50 13.81
CA ASN A 305 -10.37 1.85 13.65
C ASN A 305 -8.84 1.88 13.82
N SER A 306 -8.16 0.92 13.18
CA SER A 306 -6.71 0.78 13.19
C SER A 306 -6.26 -0.09 12.03
N CYS A 307 -4.98 0.00 11.65
CA CYS A 307 -4.38 -0.93 10.71
C CYS A 307 -4.40 -2.35 11.28
N TYR A 308 -4.84 -3.31 10.47
CA TYR A 308 -4.91 -4.71 10.87
C TYR A 308 -4.47 -5.64 9.74
N GLY A 309 -3.89 -6.77 10.15
CA GLY A 309 -3.60 -7.89 9.27
C GLY A 309 -3.60 -9.21 10.04
N PRO A 310 -3.62 -10.34 9.32
CA PRO A 310 -3.89 -11.65 9.91
C PRO A 310 -2.72 -12.21 10.73
N ASN A 311 -1.54 -11.60 10.65
CA ASN A 311 -0.38 -11.88 11.50
C ASN A 311 -0.35 -11.03 12.79
N ALA A 312 -1.41 -10.26 13.09
CA ALA A 312 -1.49 -9.50 14.33
C ALA A 312 -1.37 -10.42 15.56
N VAL A 313 -0.47 -10.06 16.46
CA VAL A 313 -0.30 -10.67 17.78
C VAL A 313 -1.16 -9.90 18.77
N ASN A 314 -1.97 -10.62 19.54
CA ASN A 314 -2.78 -10.08 20.64
C ASN A 314 -1.93 -9.67 21.85
#